data_AF-A0A178DE43-F1
#
_entry.id   AF-A0A178DE43-F1
#
_cell.length_a   1.000
_cell.length_b   1.000
_cell.length_c   1.000
_cell.angle_alpha   90.00
_cell.angle_beta   90.00
_cell.angle_gamma   90.00
#
_symmetry.space_group_name_H-M   'P 1'
#
loop_
_entity.id
_entity.type
_entity.pdbx_description
1 polymer ?
#
loop_
_entity_poly.entity_id
_entity_poly.type
_entity_poly.pdbx_seq_one_letter_code
_entity_poly.pdbx_strand_id
1 'polypeptide(L)'
;MASEFNKKLLSEGNKTDFPKKGDEVIIEYTGWLYDASKPEKEYKGNEFDSSVGRGAFQTQIGVGRVIQGWDHGVVQMSLGEKSRLTIPGDVHLLAINGKKA
;
A
#
# COMPACT_ATOMS: atom_id res chain seq x y z
N MET A 1 -9.51 -18.16 4.33
CA MET A 1 -10.35 -17.19 5.07
C MET A 1 -9.71 -15.81 5.06
N ALA A 2 -9.26 -15.32 3.90
CA ALA A 2 -8.88 -13.91 3.72
C ALA A 2 -9.36 -13.55 2.30
N SER A 3 -10.66 -13.33 2.17
CA SER A 3 -11.36 -13.02 0.91
C SER A 3 -11.58 -11.51 0.74
N GLU A 4 -11.03 -10.69 1.63
CA GLU A 4 -11.36 -9.27 1.72
C GLU A 4 -10.11 -8.41 1.80
N PHE A 5 -10.15 -7.27 1.09
CA PHE A 5 -9.14 -6.22 1.21
C PHE A 5 -9.19 -5.61 2.62
N ASN A 6 -8.04 -5.53 3.29
CA ASN A 6 -7.94 -4.90 4.61
C ASN A 6 -6.89 -3.79 4.62
N LYS A 7 -7.28 -2.59 5.04
CA LYS A 7 -6.37 -1.47 5.29
C LYS A 7 -6.22 -1.27 6.80
N LYS A 8 -4.99 -1.36 7.30
CA LYS A 8 -4.63 -1.03 8.68
C LYS A 8 -3.76 0.22 8.71
N LEU A 9 -4.26 1.28 9.30
CA LEU A 9 -3.51 2.51 9.52
C LEU A 9 -2.36 2.26 10.51
N LEU A 10 -1.14 2.69 10.15
CA LEU A 10 0.05 2.59 11.00
C LEU A 10 0.50 3.98 11.50
N SER A 11 0.39 4.99 10.65
CA SER A 11 0.70 6.38 10.98
C SER A 11 -0.21 7.30 10.17
N GLU A 12 -0.77 8.31 10.84
CA GLU A 12 -1.66 9.27 10.21
C GLU A 12 -0.89 10.19 9.26
N GLY A 13 -1.51 10.47 8.10
CA GLY A 13 -1.08 11.54 7.23
C GLY A 13 -1.72 12.86 7.62
N ASN A 14 -1.75 13.82 6.70
CA ASN A 14 -2.30 15.14 6.93
C ASN A 14 -3.83 15.22 6.93
N LYS A 15 -4.53 14.10 6.65
CA LYS A 15 -6.01 13.99 6.61
C LYS A 15 -6.72 15.04 5.75
N THR A 16 -5.99 15.68 4.83
CA THR A 16 -6.47 16.83 4.06
C THR A 16 -6.26 16.60 2.57
N ASP A 17 -5.06 16.17 2.19
CA ASP A 17 -4.72 15.85 0.81
C ASP A 17 -4.92 14.37 0.56
N PHE A 18 -6.02 14.03 -0.10
CA PHE A 18 -6.29 12.68 -0.61
C PHE A 18 -6.13 12.67 -2.13
N PRO A 19 -5.41 11.68 -2.69
CA PRO A 19 -5.25 11.56 -4.13
C PRO A 19 -6.56 11.16 -4.79
N LYS A 20 -6.83 11.73 -5.96
CA LYS A 20 -8.01 11.46 -6.78
C LYS A 20 -7.63 10.54 -7.93
N LYS A 21 -8.66 9.96 -8.56
CA LYS A 21 -8.50 9.16 -9.77
C LYS A 21 -7.78 9.96 -10.86
N GLY A 22 -6.66 9.43 -11.35
CA GLY A 22 -5.80 10.04 -12.36
C GLY A 22 -4.65 10.87 -11.79
N ASP A 23 -4.63 11.14 -10.48
CA ASP A 23 -3.53 11.86 -9.85
C ASP A 23 -2.26 11.01 -9.86
N GLU A 24 -1.13 11.69 -10.05
CA GLU A 24 0.19 11.10 -9.90
C GLU A 24 0.60 11.13 -8.43
N VAL A 25 0.97 9.96 -7.91
CA VAL A 25 1.37 9.78 -6.51
C VAL A 25 2.78 9.23 -6.44
N ILE A 26 3.52 9.72 -5.45
CA ILE A 26 4.84 9.22 -5.11
C ILE A 26 4.71 8.38 -3.84
N ILE A 27 5.10 7.12 -3.91
CA ILE A 27 4.88 6.13 -2.87
C ILE A 27 6.19 5.44 -2.54
N GLU A 28 6.53 5.36 -1.26
CA GLU A 28 7.46 4.34 -0.78
C GLU A 28 6.68 3.13 -0.30
N TYR A 29 7.13 1.92 -0.64
CA TYR A 29 6.52 0.68 -0.21
C TYR A 29 7.54 -0.43 0.04
N THR A 30 7.12 -1.42 0.80
CA THR A 30 7.77 -2.72 0.90
C THR A 30 6.69 -3.77 0.82
N GLY A 31 6.88 -4.80 0.00
CA GLY A 31 5.96 -5.89 -0.27
C GLY A 31 6.44 -7.19 0.37
N TRP A 32 5.58 -7.82 1.17
CA TRP A 32 5.81 -9.16 1.72
C TRP A 32 4.76 -10.15 1.25
N LEU A 33 5.20 -11.39 1.01
CA LEU A 33 4.32 -12.51 0.76
C LEU A 33 3.49 -12.81 2.01
N TYR A 34 2.18 -12.96 1.87
CA TYR A 34 1.30 -13.40 2.96
C TYR A 34 1.61 -14.85 3.36
N ASP A 35 1.78 -15.08 4.66
CA ASP A 35 2.09 -16.37 5.24
C ASP A 35 1.15 -16.65 6.43
N ALA A 36 0.17 -17.52 6.22
CA ALA A 36 -0.80 -17.91 7.24
C ALA A 36 -0.16 -18.60 8.46
N SER A 37 1.06 -19.14 8.30
CA SER A 37 1.77 -19.82 9.39
C SER A 37 2.48 -18.88 10.36
N LYS A 38 2.51 -17.57 10.09
CA LYS A 38 3.23 -16.55 10.88
C LYS A 38 2.31 -15.45 11.44
N PRO A 39 1.26 -15.77 12.23
CA PRO A 39 0.40 -14.76 12.83
C PRO A 39 1.16 -13.77 13.71
N GLU A 40 2.22 -14.21 14.39
CA GLU A 40 3.09 -13.39 15.23
C GLU A 40 3.88 -12.32 14.45
N LYS A 41 4.09 -12.53 13.14
CA LYS A 41 4.68 -11.54 12.23
C LYS A 41 3.62 -10.81 11.43
N GLU A 42 2.38 -10.78 11.92
CA GLU A 42 1.23 -10.21 11.23
C GLU A 42 1.07 -10.77 9.80
N TYR A 43 1.29 -12.08 9.66
CA TYR A 43 1.22 -12.83 8.40
C TYR A 43 2.24 -12.41 7.35
N LYS A 44 3.33 -11.72 7.74
CA LYS A 44 4.45 -11.39 6.86
C LYS A 44 5.37 -12.60 6.68
N GLY A 45 5.37 -13.15 5.48
CA GLY A 45 6.37 -14.08 4.97
C GLY A 45 7.60 -13.35 4.43
N ASN A 46 8.09 -13.81 3.28
CA ASN A 46 9.30 -13.26 2.67
C ASN A 46 8.99 -11.93 1.97
N GLU A 47 9.91 -10.98 2.09
CA GLU A 47 9.91 -9.78 1.26
C GLU A 47 10.18 -10.18 -0.19
N PHE A 48 9.39 -9.66 -1.12
CA PHE A 48 9.59 -9.89 -2.56
C PHE A 48 9.98 -8.61 -3.30
N ASP A 49 9.60 -7.44 -2.79
CA ASP A 49 9.93 -6.16 -3.39
C ASP A 49 9.96 -5.02 -2.36
N SER A 50 10.78 -4.01 -2.60
CA SER A 50 10.88 -2.83 -1.76
C SER A 50 11.41 -1.64 -2.57
N SER A 51 10.69 -0.52 -2.49
CA SER A 51 11.16 0.75 -3.05
C SER A 51 12.01 1.55 -2.05
N VAL A 52 12.01 1.16 -0.78
CA VAL A 52 12.80 1.83 0.27
C VAL A 52 14.29 1.73 -0.07
N GLY A 53 14.94 2.87 -0.28
CA GLY A 53 16.37 2.96 -0.65
C GLY A 53 16.67 2.88 -2.16
N ARG A 54 15.71 2.46 -3.01
CA ARG A 54 15.86 2.52 -4.49
C ARG A 54 15.37 3.83 -5.10
N GLY A 55 14.53 4.57 -4.37
CA GLY A 55 13.84 5.76 -4.86
C GLY A 55 12.34 5.56 -4.78
N ALA A 56 11.61 6.67 -4.68
CA ALA A 56 10.18 6.62 -4.51
C ALA A 56 9.48 6.19 -5.82
N PHE A 57 8.48 5.32 -5.70
CA PHE A 57 7.72 4.79 -6.83
C PHE A 57 6.66 5.80 -7.26
N GLN A 58 6.69 6.21 -8.53
CA GLN A 58 5.77 7.20 -9.09
C GLN A 58 4.79 6.49 -10.02
N THR A 59 3.49 6.69 -9.77
CA THR A 59 2.44 6.10 -10.62
C THR A 59 1.18 6.95 -10.58
N GLN A 60 0.33 6.82 -11.60
CA GLN A 60 -1.04 7.31 -11.56
C GLN A 60 -1.94 6.31 -10.83
N ILE A 61 -2.83 6.80 -9.97
CA ILE A 61 -3.74 5.98 -9.17
C ILE A 61 -5.19 6.04 -9.67
N GLY A 62 -5.93 4.94 -9.53
CA GLY A 62 -7.36 4.86 -9.89
C GLY A 62 -7.63 4.68 -11.38
N VAL A 63 -6.59 4.32 -12.15
CA VAL A 63 -6.64 4.20 -13.62
C VAL A 63 -6.31 2.77 -14.11
N GLY A 64 -6.19 1.80 -13.22
CA GLY A 64 -5.90 0.40 -13.56
C GLY A 64 -4.44 0.13 -13.95
N ARG A 65 -3.50 1.00 -13.55
CA ARG A 65 -2.06 0.85 -13.80
C ARG A 65 -1.32 0.04 -12.74
N VAL A 66 -1.92 -0.11 -11.56
CA VAL A 66 -1.39 -0.89 -10.44
C VAL A 66 -2.40 -1.95 -10.03
N ILE A 67 -1.97 -2.87 -9.15
CA ILE A 67 -2.86 -3.90 -8.61
C ILE A 67 -4.11 -3.27 -7.99
N GLN A 68 -5.25 -3.93 -8.14
CA GLN A 68 -6.55 -3.38 -7.76
C GLN A 68 -6.59 -2.88 -6.31
N GLY A 69 -5.94 -3.60 -5.37
CA GLY A 69 -5.89 -3.17 -3.98
C GLY A 69 -5.18 -1.82 -3.76
N TRP A 70 -4.24 -1.43 -4.60
CA TRP A 70 -3.65 -0.09 -4.55
C TRP A 70 -4.63 0.96 -5.06
N ASP A 71 -5.25 0.72 -6.21
CA ASP A 71 -6.21 1.65 -6.81
C ASP A 71 -7.38 1.97 -5.85
N HIS A 72 -7.77 1.01 -4.99
CA HIS A 72 -8.78 1.23 -3.94
C HIS A 72 -8.21 1.73 -2.61
N GLY A 73 -7.00 1.32 -2.24
CA GLY A 73 -6.41 1.63 -0.93
C GLY A 73 -5.76 2.99 -0.85
N VAL A 74 -4.96 3.35 -1.85
CA VAL A 74 -4.18 4.59 -1.91
C VAL A 74 -5.08 5.82 -1.97
N VAL A 75 -6.20 5.74 -2.69
CA VAL A 75 -7.19 6.85 -2.77
C VAL A 75 -7.82 7.19 -1.42
N GLN A 76 -7.77 6.27 -0.45
CA GLN A 76 -8.23 6.49 0.93
C GLN A 76 -7.11 6.98 1.85
N MET A 77 -5.88 7.13 1.34
CA MET A 77 -4.72 7.56 2.13
C MET A 77 -4.50 9.05 1.96
N SER A 78 -4.20 9.72 3.06
CA SER A 78 -3.78 11.12 3.01
C SER A 78 -2.27 11.26 2.78
N LEU A 79 -1.83 12.43 2.35
CA LEU A 79 -0.41 12.77 2.23
C LEU A 79 0.35 12.51 3.53
N GLY A 80 1.47 11.78 3.45
CA GLY A 80 2.30 11.37 4.58
C GLY A 80 1.75 10.20 5.40
N GLU A 81 0.57 9.67 5.04
CA GLU A 81 -0.01 8.52 5.75
C GLU A 81 0.82 7.27 5.50
N LYS A 82 1.00 6.47 6.56
CA LYS A 82 1.53 5.11 6.49
C LYS A 82 0.44 4.11 6.83
N SER A 83 0.07 3.29 5.86
CA SER A 83 -0.94 2.25 6.06
C SER A 83 -0.47 0.93 5.48
N ARG A 84 -0.90 -0.16 6.10
CA ARG A 84 -0.73 -1.53 5.62
C ARG A 84 -1.96 -1.96 4.83
N LEU A 85 -1.76 -2.32 3.58
CA LEU A 85 -2.81 -2.94 2.75
C LEU A 85 -2.62 -4.45 2.72
N THR A 86 -3.70 -5.21 2.89
CA THR A 86 -3.74 -6.67 2.76
C THR A 86 -4.69 -6.99 1.61
N ILE A 87 -4.19 -7.60 0.54
CA ILE A 87 -4.93 -7.81 -0.70
C ILE A 87 -5.14 -9.32 -0.92
N PRO A 88 -6.38 -9.81 -1.10
CA PRO A 88 -6.65 -11.22 -1.34
C PRO A 88 -6.21 -11.64 -2.75
N GLY A 89 -5.75 -12.89 -2.91
CA GLY A 89 -5.28 -13.46 -4.18
C GLY A 89 -3.78 -13.28 -4.42
N ASP A 90 -3.25 -12.08 -4.18
CA ASP A 90 -1.83 -11.75 -4.33
C ASP A 90 -1.29 -11.06 -3.07
N VAL A 91 -0.90 -11.92 -2.11
CA VAL A 91 0.25 -11.87 -1.18
C VAL A 91 1.07 -10.56 -1.11
N HIS A 92 0.45 -9.40 -0.87
CA HIS A 92 1.18 -8.13 -0.75
C HIS A 92 0.73 -7.34 0.46
N LEU A 93 1.59 -7.29 1.48
CA LEU A 93 1.50 -6.31 2.56
C LEU A 93 2.32 -5.10 2.17
N LEU A 94 1.71 -3.92 2.08
CA LEU A 94 2.39 -2.71 1.60
C LEU A 94 2.24 -1.58 2.59
N ALA A 95 3.36 -0.94 2.95
CA ALA A 95 3.40 0.28 3.74
C ALA A 95 3.61 1.48 2.81
N ILE A 96 2.55 2.10 2.34
CA ILE A 96 2.61 3.27 1.44
C ILE A 96 2.94 4.51 2.26
N ASN A 97 3.95 5.30 1.86
CA ASN A 97 4.18 6.67 2.35
C ASN A 97 3.91 7.63 1.18
N GLY A 98 2.73 8.24 1.14
CA GLY A 98 2.37 9.14 0.06
C GLY A 98 3.13 10.46 0.18
N LYS A 99 3.86 10.87 -0.85
CA LYS A 99 4.21 12.27 -1.13
C LYS A 99 3.45 12.71 -2.37
N LYS A 100 2.77 13.84 -2.29
CA LYS A 100 2.16 14.54 -3.44
C LYS A 100 3.33 15.21 -4.17
N ALA A 101 3.42 15.00 -5.47
CA ALA A 101 4.32 15.76 -6.32
C ALA A 101 3.91 17.24 -6.31
#